data_AF-A0A133XJX1-F1
#
_entry.id   AF-A0A133XJX1-F1
#
_cell.length_a   1.000
_cell.length_b   1.000
_cell.length_c   1.000
_cell.angle_alpha   90.00
_cell.angle_beta   90.00
_cell.angle_gamma   90.00
#
_symmetry.space_group_name_H-M   'P 1'
#
loop_
_entity.id
_entity.type
_entity.pdbx_description
1 polymer ?
#
loop_
_entity_poly.entity_id
_entity_poly.type
_entity_poly.pdbx_seq_one_letter_code
_entity_poly.pdbx_strand_id
1 'polypeptide(L)'
;MALRTWQDKLAAALKDRKPAVEQINVSVFGFSRGAAEARVFVNWLFEVCKQEGGGWTFAGIPIRLQFLGIFDTVASVGLANLSDSGTLAGHQGWADNTLEINPAVERCVHFVAGHEVRACFPLDSVRVKSDYPANAIEVMYPGAHSDVGGGYAPRALGVSPAPDAFMSIIPGKRMYEEAIDAGVPLKEWEHQLEDRFRKDLTPSAAAIADFNAYIQAAKIGAGPVEDLGRKHMAYYFSYRFKHRNAFFQRPPYTTTSTKDQVYLRSTQNCFIRRLSSLTPALDPGKPHSVRDQVALSTDFDPVKSAELHEKMLKAAGLPPSFSEQHAIRVAKRIDTGSVTAEMDVFFDRYIHDSMAGFIDMGMDEYQMNSIGILKFRTVFKGND
;
A
#
# COMPACT_ATOMS: atom_id res chain seq x y z
N MET A 1 -16.91 23.84 13.68
CA MET A 1 -17.27 24.41 15.01
C MET A 1 -16.15 24.21 16.04
N ALA A 2 -15.53 23.02 16.14
CA ALA A 2 -14.46 22.75 17.12
C ALA A 2 -13.16 23.57 16.93
N LEU A 3 -12.70 23.80 15.70
CA LEU A 3 -11.44 24.54 15.47
C LEU A 3 -11.51 26.05 15.75
N ARG A 4 -12.70 26.67 15.68
CA ARG A 4 -12.89 28.06 16.13
C ARG A 4 -12.70 28.21 17.63
N THR A 5 -13.17 27.23 18.41
CA THR A 5 -12.92 27.16 19.86
C THR A 5 -11.43 27.16 20.18
N TRP A 6 -10.59 26.54 19.35
CA TRP A 6 -9.14 26.52 19.56
C TRP A 6 -8.47 27.87 19.25
N GLN A 7 -8.98 28.62 18.26
CA GLN A 7 -8.51 29.98 18.00
C GLN A 7 -8.76 30.91 19.19
N ASP A 8 -10.00 30.89 19.72
CA ASP A 8 -10.37 31.73 20.86
C ASP A 8 -9.56 31.37 22.11
N LYS A 9 -9.37 30.06 22.37
CA LYS A 9 -8.54 29.58 23.47
C LYS A 9 -7.09 30.01 23.34
N LEU A 10 -6.51 29.91 22.14
CA LEU A 10 -5.13 30.32 21.89
C LEU A 10 -4.95 31.83 22.06
N ALA A 11 -5.84 32.63 21.46
CA ALA A 11 -5.83 34.08 21.59
C ALA A 11 -5.94 34.51 23.07
N ALA A 12 -6.85 33.90 23.83
CA ALA A 12 -7.01 34.16 25.26
C ALA A 12 -5.77 33.75 26.07
N ALA A 13 -5.14 32.62 25.74
CA ALA A 13 -3.95 32.13 26.43
C ALA A 13 -2.71 32.99 26.20
N LEU A 14 -2.62 33.66 25.04
CA LEU A 14 -1.49 34.52 24.66
C LEU A 14 -1.68 36.00 25.04
N LYS A 15 -2.91 36.39 25.38
CA LYS A 15 -3.22 37.77 25.76
C LYS A 15 -2.29 38.27 26.87
N ASP A 16 -1.64 39.40 26.63
CA ASP A 16 -0.72 40.09 27.54
C ASP A 16 0.49 39.24 28.01
N ARG A 17 0.84 38.17 27.28
CA ARG A 17 1.99 37.31 27.59
C ARG A 17 3.19 37.60 26.67
N LYS A 18 4.39 37.40 27.22
CA LYS A 18 5.67 37.44 26.49
C LYS A 18 6.41 36.10 26.64
N PRO A 19 7.24 35.70 25.65
CA PRO A 19 7.45 36.36 24.36
C PRO A 19 6.21 36.29 23.45
N ALA A 20 6.10 37.24 22.52
CA ALA A 20 5.02 37.23 21.52
C ALA A 20 5.26 36.08 20.54
N VAL A 21 4.21 35.35 20.17
CA VAL A 21 4.30 34.29 19.16
C VAL A 21 4.21 34.95 17.79
N GLU A 22 5.29 34.88 17.02
CA GLU A 22 5.38 35.53 15.70
C GLU A 22 4.90 34.61 14.57
N GLN A 23 5.01 33.29 14.73
CA GLN A 23 4.59 32.33 13.71
C GLN A 23 4.29 30.95 14.33
N ILE A 24 3.34 30.24 13.73
CA ILE A 24 3.03 28.83 14.02
C ILE A 24 3.52 28.00 12.82
N ASN A 25 4.50 27.12 13.04
CA ASN A 25 4.94 26.15 12.04
C ASN A 25 4.28 24.80 12.29
N VAL A 26 3.66 24.23 11.27
CA VAL A 26 2.96 22.95 11.33
C VAL A 26 3.62 21.95 10.40
N SER A 27 3.88 20.75 10.92
CA SER A 27 4.30 19.59 10.15
C SER A 27 3.50 18.38 10.60
N VAL A 28 2.90 17.67 9.66
CA VAL A 28 1.95 16.59 9.95
C VAL A 28 2.47 15.30 9.34
N PHE A 29 2.43 14.23 10.12
CA PHE A 29 2.80 12.90 9.67
C PHE A 29 1.64 11.94 9.87
N GLY A 30 1.49 10.99 8.96
CA GLY A 30 0.45 9.97 9.09
C GLY A 30 0.77 8.71 8.31
N PHE A 31 0.30 7.57 8.80
CA PHE A 31 0.37 6.29 8.12
C PHE A 31 -1.03 5.67 8.07
N SER A 32 -1.40 5.05 6.94
CA SER A 32 -2.66 4.32 6.79
C SER A 32 -3.87 5.24 6.96
N ARG A 33 -4.80 4.90 7.86
CA ARG A 33 -5.90 5.79 8.28
C ARG A 33 -5.39 7.09 8.91
N GLY A 34 -4.29 7.04 9.64
CA GLY A 34 -3.65 8.24 10.19
C GLY A 34 -3.15 9.21 9.10
N ALA A 35 -2.79 8.71 7.91
CA ALA A 35 -2.49 9.57 6.77
C ALA A 35 -3.75 10.24 6.19
N ALA A 36 -4.89 9.54 6.18
CA ALA A 36 -6.16 10.12 5.78
C ALA A 36 -6.59 11.19 6.79
N GLU A 37 -6.51 10.89 8.09
CA GLU A 37 -6.76 11.84 9.17
C GLU A 37 -5.83 13.06 9.09
N ALA A 38 -4.55 12.88 8.74
CA ALA A 38 -3.62 13.98 8.50
C ALA A 38 -4.07 14.89 7.35
N ARG A 39 -4.46 14.32 6.20
CA ARG A 39 -4.98 15.08 5.04
C ARG A 39 -6.23 15.88 5.41
N VAL A 40 -7.18 15.25 6.10
CA VAL A 40 -8.42 15.88 6.56
C VAL A 40 -8.14 16.97 7.61
N PHE A 41 -7.27 16.69 8.57
CA PHE A 41 -6.83 17.67 9.57
C PHE A 41 -6.29 18.94 8.92
N VAL A 42 -5.44 18.79 7.90
CA VAL A 42 -4.87 19.92 7.17
C VAL A 42 -5.95 20.72 6.46
N ASN A 43 -6.86 20.06 5.73
CA ASN A 43 -7.96 20.76 5.05
C ASN A 43 -8.84 21.53 6.05
N TRP A 44 -9.26 20.90 7.15
CA TRP A 44 -10.06 21.55 8.19
C TRP A 44 -9.32 22.67 8.93
N LEU A 45 -8.01 22.54 9.12
CA LEU A 45 -7.19 23.60 9.70
C LEU A 45 -7.25 24.85 8.83
N PHE A 46 -7.07 24.71 7.52
CA PHE A 46 -7.08 25.86 6.61
C PHE A 46 -8.49 26.39 6.31
N GLU A 47 -9.55 25.61 6.49
CA GLU A 47 -10.94 26.13 6.47
C GLU A 47 -11.22 27.15 7.57
N VAL A 48 -10.53 27.06 8.72
CA VAL A 48 -10.69 28.05 9.80
C VAL A 48 -9.62 29.13 9.80
N CYS A 49 -8.52 28.94 9.08
CA CYS A 49 -7.51 29.99 8.93
C CYS A 49 -8.05 31.13 8.04
N LYS A 50 -7.50 32.33 8.21
CA LYS A 50 -7.82 33.47 7.35
C LYS A 50 -6.69 33.73 6.40
N GLN A 51 -7.01 34.03 5.14
CA GLN A 51 -6.02 34.44 4.16
C GLN A 51 -5.79 35.95 4.29
N GLU A 52 -4.60 36.36 4.71
CA GLU A 52 -4.25 37.75 5.03
C GLU A 52 -2.80 38.01 4.61
N GLY A 53 -2.53 39.17 3.98
CA GLY A 53 -1.17 39.59 3.63
C GLY A 53 -0.42 38.64 2.67
N GLY A 54 -1.14 37.83 1.87
CA GLY A 54 -0.54 36.83 0.98
C GLY A 54 -0.20 35.49 1.66
N GLY A 55 -0.51 35.33 2.95
CA GLY A 55 -0.34 34.09 3.70
C GLY A 55 -1.61 33.69 4.45
N TRP A 56 -1.45 32.88 5.48
CA TRP A 56 -2.53 32.40 6.33
C TRP A 56 -2.30 32.79 7.78
N THR A 57 -3.39 33.08 8.51
CA THR A 57 -3.36 33.35 9.94
C THR A 57 -4.31 32.42 10.71
N PHE A 58 -3.85 31.95 11.88
CA PHE A 58 -4.65 31.22 12.86
C PHE A 58 -4.64 32.01 14.17
N ALA A 59 -5.81 32.43 14.65
CA ALA A 59 -5.94 33.33 15.80
C ALA A 59 -5.14 34.65 15.67
N GLY A 60 -5.02 35.18 14.44
CA GLY A 60 -4.27 36.40 14.14
C GLY A 60 -2.75 36.21 14.09
N ILE A 61 -2.25 34.99 14.19
CA ILE A 61 -0.82 34.65 14.12
C ILE A 61 -0.54 33.99 12.76
N PRO A 62 0.51 34.40 12.03
CA PRO A 62 0.94 33.72 10.81
C PRO A 62 1.09 32.20 11.03
N ILE A 63 0.51 31.40 10.15
CA ILE A 63 0.61 29.94 10.18
C ILE A 63 1.20 29.42 8.87
N ARG A 64 2.19 28.54 9.00
CA ARG A 64 2.92 27.93 7.89
C ARG A 64 2.84 26.41 8.00
N LEU A 65 2.29 25.73 6.99
CA LEU A 65 2.35 24.28 6.91
C LEU A 65 3.46 23.87 5.94
N GLN A 66 4.62 23.61 6.52
CA GLN A 66 5.85 23.36 5.76
C GLN A 66 5.98 21.92 5.24
N PHE A 67 5.37 20.94 5.92
CA PHE A 67 5.52 19.54 5.55
C PHE A 67 4.32 18.66 5.89
N LEU A 68 3.89 17.84 4.93
CA LEU A 68 2.92 16.75 5.10
C LEU A 68 3.55 15.44 4.64
N GLY A 69 4.05 14.64 5.57
CA GLY A 69 4.69 13.35 5.32
C GLY A 69 3.74 12.19 5.55
N ILE A 70 3.30 11.52 4.50
CA ILE A 70 2.28 10.46 4.60
C ILE A 70 2.75 9.13 4.02
N PHE A 71 2.31 8.05 4.64
CA PHE A 71 2.58 6.68 4.21
C PHE A 71 1.27 5.97 3.89
N ASP A 72 1.18 5.47 2.66
CA ASP A 72 0.20 4.53 2.13
C ASP A 72 -1.23 4.81 2.63
N THR A 73 -1.72 6.04 2.39
CA THR A 73 -3.05 6.50 2.80
C THR A 73 -4.15 5.50 2.47
N VAL A 74 -4.94 5.16 3.50
CA VAL A 74 -6.17 4.37 3.38
C VAL A 74 -7.28 5.07 4.16
N ALA A 75 -8.21 5.73 3.46
CA ALA A 75 -9.31 6.46 4.10
C ALA A 75 -10.44 5.54 4.59
N SER A 76 -10.63 4.40 3.91
CA SER A 76 -11.63 3.40 4.27
C SER A 76 -10.95 2.08 4.65
N VAL A 77 -10.64 1.89 5.93
CA VAL A 77 -10.37 0.55 6.47
C VAL A 77 -11.70 -0.01 6.98
N GLY A 78 -12.34 -0.89 6.21
CA GLY A 78 -13.64 -1.48 6.59
C GLY A 78 -14.33 -2.28 5.48
N LEU A 79 -15.39 -3.02 5.87
CA LEU A 79 -16.14 -3.98 5.06
C LEU A 79 -16.75 -3.42 3.74
N ALA A 80 -16.79 -2.10 3.55
CA ALA A 80 -17.41 -1.46 2.38
C ALA A 80 -16.82 -1.97 1.05
N ASN A 81 -15.51 -2.16 1.00
CA ASN A 81 -14.82 -2.70 -0.18
C ASN A 81 -14.80 -4.24 -0.22
N LEU A 82 -15.30 -4.94 0.81
CA LEU A 82 -15.42 -6.41 0.76
C LEU A 82 -16.58 -6.83 -0.14
N SER A 83 -17.68 -6.07 -0.12
CA SER A 83 -18.73 -6.16 -1.13
C SER A 83 -18.35 -5.31 -2.34
N ASP A 84 -17.27 -5.65 -3.03
CA ASP A 84 -16.87 -5.00 -4.28
C ASP A 84 -17.83 -5.44 -5.41
N SER A 85 -19.09 -5.05 -5.30
CA SER A 85 -20.18 -5.30 -6.26
C SER A 85 -20.22 -4.25 -7.38
N GLY A 86 -19.21 -3.39 -7.48
CA GLY A 86 -19.18 -2.22 -8.37
C GLY A 86 -20.10 -1.07 -7.97
N THR A 87 -20.77 -1.16 -6.82
CA THR A 87 -21.78 -0.16 -6.36
C THR A 87 -21.54 0.39 -4.95
N LEU A 88 -20.53 -0.10 -4.21
CA LEU A 88 -20.26 0.24 -2.80
C LEU A 88 -18.77 0.46 -2.49
N ALA A 89 -17.96 0.75 -3.50
CA ALA A 89 -16.64 1.32 -3.29
C ALA A 89 -16.84 2.80 -2.94
N GLY A 90 -16.48 3.22 -1.73
CA GLY A 90 -16.67 4.60 -1.30
C GLY A 90 -15.94 4.89 0.00
N HIS A 91 -15.49 6.14 0.13
CA HIS A 91 -14.92 6.60 1.38
C HIS A 91 -16.01 6.60 2.46
N GLN A 92 -15.59 6.51 3.73
CA GLN A 92 -16.49 6.89 4.82
C GLN A 92 -16.81 8.39 4.65
N GLY A 93 -18.04 8.83 4.85
CA GLY A 93 -18.50 10.20 4.46
C GLY A 93 -17.75 11.40 5.05
N TRP A 94 -16.74 11.20 5.91
CA TRP A 94 -15.80 12.24 6.34
C TRP A 94 -14.61 12.45 5.38
N ALA A 95 -14.33 11.48 4.52
CA ALA A 95 -13.22 11.44 3.56
C ALA A 95 -13.65 11.74 2.12
N ASP A 96 -14.95 11.90 1.86
CA ASP A 96 -15.46 12.42 0.58
C ASP A 96 -15.01 13.89 0.42
N ASN A 97 -14.26 14.20 -0.65
CA ASN A 97 -13.75 15.52 -1.01
C ASN A 97 -12.77 16.21 -0.03
N THR A 98 -12.28 15.53 1.01
CA THR A 98 -11.38 16.14 2.03
C THR A 98 -9.97 15.57 2.03
N LEU A 99 -9.64 14.71 1.06
CA LEU A 99 -8.33 14.07 0.95
C LEU A 99 -7.40 14.78 -0.04
N GLU A 100 -7.86 15.71 -0.88
CA GLU A 100 -6.93 16.45 -1.75
C GLU A 100 -5.86 17.19 -0.93
N ILE A 101 -4.64 17.26 -1.47
CA ILE A 101 -3.55 17.97 -0.79
C ILE A 101 -3.85 19.47 -0.86
N ASN A 102 -4.04 20.08 0.32
CA ASN A 102 -4.39 21.49 0.40
C ASN A 102 -3.29 22.37 -0.25
N PRO A 103 -3.63 23.39 -1.05
CA PRO A 103 -2.65 24.29 -1.67
C PRO A 103 -1.78 25.07 -0.68
N ALA A 104 -2.20 25.19 0.59
CA ALA A 104 -1.40 25.83 1.63
C ALA A 104 -0.26 24.95 2.17
N VAL A 105 -0.22 23.66 1.81
CA VAL A 105 0.91 22.76 2.12
C VAL A 105 2.08 23.12 1.20
N GLU A 106 3.24 23.43 1.77
CA GLU A 106 4.43 23.74 0.97
C GLU A 106 5.05 22.51 0.32
N ARG A 107 5.11 21.39 1.06
CA ARG A 107 5.63 20.11 0.56
C ARG A 107 4.86 18.94 1.14
N CYS A 108 4.29 18.12 0.28
CA CYS A 108 3.71 16.83 0.60
C CYS A 108 4.56 15.71 0.00
N VAL A 109 4.86 14.71 0.81
CA VAL A 109 5.56 13.49 0.38
C VAL A 109 4.70 12.31 0.76
N HIS A 110 4.31 11.51 -0.24
CA HIS A 110 3.50 10.31 -0.05
C HIS A 110 4.23 9.06 -0.51
N PHE A 111 4.55 8.16 0.42
CA PHE A 111 5.16 6.86 0.11
C PHE A 111 4.10 5.76 0.07
N VAL A 112 4.03 4.99 -1.02
CA VAL A 112 2.95 4.01 -1.28
C VAL A 112 3.48 2.60 -1.48
N ALA A 113 2.67 1.60 -1.13
CA ALA A 113 3.04 0.18 -1.16
C ALA A 113 2.76 -0.48 -2.52
N GLY A 114 3.78 -1.12 -3.11
CA GLY A 114 3.70 -1.79 -4.41
C GLY A 114 3.18 -3.24 -4.38
N HIS A 115 3.12 -3.90 -3.22
CA HIS A 115 2.71 -5.30 -3.05
C HIS A 115 1.49 -5.46 -2.11
N GLU A 116 0.75 -4.39 -1.85
CA GLU A 116 -0.55 -4.48 -1.17
C GLU A 116 -1.65 -4.90 -2.16
N VAL A 117 -2.56 -5.77 -1.72
CA VAL A 117 -3.63 -6.33 -2.58
C VAL A 117 -4.99 -6.46 -1.89
N ARG A 118 -5.08 -6.21 -0.57
CA ARG A 118 -6.32 -6.33 0.19
C ARG A 118 -7.37 -5.33 -0.29
N ALA A 119 -8.62 -5.79 -0.39
CA ALA A 119 -9.76 -4.92 -0.70
C ALA A 119 -10.03 -3.93 0.43
N CYS A 120 -9.81 -4.32 1.68
CA CYS A 120 -9.95 -3.42 2.83
C CYS A 120 -8.90 -2.31 2.90
N PHE A 121 -7.90 -2.32 2.02
CA PHE A 121 -6.79 -1.36 1.99
C PHE A 121 -6.65 -0.72 0.59
N PRO A 122 -7.70 -0.06 0.05
CA PRO A 122 -7.53 0.73 -1.17
C PRO A 122 -6.50 1.83 -0.93
N LEU A 123 -5.75 2.22 -1.96
CA LEU A 123 -4.84 3.36 -1.88
C LEU A 123 -5.58 4.64 -2.20
N ASP A 124 -5.47 5.65 -1.34
CA ASP A 124 -5.86 7.02 -1.65
C ASP A 124 -4.66 7.80 -2.19
N SER A 125 -4.54 7.90 -3.51
CA SER A 125 -3.44 8.64 -4.14
C SER A 125 -3.55 10.14 -3.85
N VAL A 126 -2.42 10.84 -3.90
CA VAL A 126 -2.41 12.32 -3.92
C VAL A 126 -2.75 12.89 -5.30
N ARG A 127 -2.81 12.05 -6.33
CA ARG A 127 -3.18 12.46 -7.69
C ARG A 127 -4.65 12.88 -7.75
N VAL A 128 -4.91 13.98 -8.44
CA VAL A 128 -6.25 14.48 -8.73
C VAL A 128 -6.51 14.28 -10.22
N LYS A 129 -7.46 13.40 -10.55
CA LYS A 129 -7.71 12.96 -11.94
C LYS A 129 -6.43 12.42 -12.59
N SER A 130 -5.86 13.17 -13.55
CA SER A 130 -4.63 12.84 -14.28
C SER A 130 -3.37 13.44 -13.68
N ASP A 131 -3.49 14.41 -12.77
CA ASP A 131 -2.40 15.33 -12.45
C ASP A 131 -1.97 15.23 -10.99
N TYR A 132 -0.65 15.31 -10.77
CA TYR A 132 -0.07 15.42 -9.44
C TYR A 132 -0.02 16.90 -9.03
N PRO A 133 -0.51 17.27 -7.84
CA PRO A 133 -0.35 18.63 -7.33
C PRO A 133 1.12 19.05 -7.30
N ALA A 134 1.42 20.31 -7.66
CA ALA A 134 2.79 20.81 -7.74
C ALA A 134 3.53 20.78 -6.38
N ASN A 135 2.78 20.80 -5.29
CA ASN A 135 3.29 20.71 -3.93
C ASN A 135 3.36 19.26 -3.39
N ALA A 136 3.14 18.24 -4.22
CA ALA A 136 3.12 16.85 -3.79
C ALA A 136 4.02 15.94 -4.66
N ILE A 137 4.72 15.01 -4.01
CA ILE A 137 5.37 13.88 -4.67
C ILE A 137 4.81 12.56 -4.12
N GLU A 138 4.63 11.59 -5.01
CA GLU A 138 4.19 10.24 -4.65
C GLU A 138 5.24 9.23 -5.14
N VAL A 139 5.78 8.43 -4.22
CA VAL A 139 6.86 7.49 -4.49
C VAL A 139 6.44 6.09 -4.07
N MET A 140 6.47 5.14 -5.00
CA MET A 140 6.17 3.75 -4.69
C MET A 140 7.40 3.03 -4.17
N TYR A 141 7.23 2.33 -3.05
CA TYR A 141 8.21 1.43 -2.48
C TYR A 141 7.74 -0.03 -2.61
N PRO A 142 8.67 -0.98 -2.85
CA PRO A 142 8.34 -2.39 -2.78
C PRO A 142 7.99 -2.77 -1.33
N GLY A 143 6.84 -3.43 -1.17
CA GLY A 143 6.34 -3.79 0.15
C GLY A 143 4.82 -3.93 0.17
N ALA A 144 4.28 -4.71 1.10
CA ALA A 144 2.90 -4.56 1.55
C ALA A 144 2.72 -3.26 2.36
N HIS A 145 1.50 -2.97 2.82
CA HIS A 145 1.17 -1.75 3.56
C HIS A 145 2.15 -1.40 4.70
N SER A 146 2.41 -2.36 5.60
CA SER A 146 3.32 -2.18 6.75
C SER A 146 4.79 -2.42 6.42
N ASP A 147 5.12 -2.92 5.21
CA ASP A 147 6.50 -2.88 4.71
C ASP A 147 6.91 -1.46 4.28
N VAL A 148 5.95 -0.55 4.09
CA VAL A 148 6.21 0.87 3.79
C VAL A 148 6.02 1.74 5.02
N GLY A 149 4.89 1.60 5.74
CA GLY A 149 4.62 2.44 6.92
C GLY A 149 5.15 1.90 8.25
N GLY A 150 5.65 0.67 8.29
CA GLY A 150 6.08 -0.01 9.51
C GLY A 150 4.95 -0.74 10.24
N GLY A 151 5.33 -1.58 11.21
CA GLY A 151 4.39 -2.25 12.13
C GLY A 151 4.44 -3.78 12.13
N TYR A 152 5.22 -4.41 11.23
CA TYR A 152 5.44 -5.86 11.31
C TYR A 152 6.38 -6.24 12.45
N ALA A 153 6.10 -7.38 13.08
CA ALA A 153 7.01 -8.00 14.04
C ALA A 153 8.11 -8.79 13.31
N PRO A 154 9.29 -8.98 13.92
CA PRO A 154 10.34 -9.81 13.33
C PRO A 154 9.82 -11.22 13.04
N ARG A 155 10.12 -11.75 11.85
CA ARG A 155 9.65 -13.07 11.36
C ARG A 155 8.14 -13.21 11.14
N ALA A 156 7.36 -12.13 11.22
CA ALA A 156 5.96 -12.20 10.80
C ALA A 156 5.89 -12.73 9.37
N LEU A 157 5.09 -13.78 9.15
CA LEU A 157 4.96 -14.43 7.83
C LEU A 157 6.31 -14.90 7.22
N GLY A 158 7.32 -15.15 8.05
CA GLY A 158 8.58 -15.79 7.67
C GLY A 158 9.62 -14.89 7.00
N VAL A 159 9.34 -13.60 6.87
CA VAL A 159 10.24 -12.61 6.27
C VAL A 159 10.81 -11.65 7.33
N SER A 160 11.82 -10.88 6.95
CA SER A 160 12.47 -9.85 7.78
C SER A 160 12.77 -10.32 9.22
N PRO A 161 13.68 -11.29 9.41
CA PRO A 161 13.87 -11.96 10.70
C PRO A 161 14.59 -11.10 11.77
N ALA A 162 15.17 -9.97 11.36
CA ALA A 162 15.91 -9.05 12.22
C ALA A 162 15.34 -7.63 12.06
N PRO A 163 15.40 -6.79 13.11
CA PRO A 163 14.86 -5.43 13.06
C PRO A 163 15.45 -4.58 11.93
N ASP A 164 16.76 -4.69 11.68
CA ASP A 164 17.48 -3.97 10.63
C ASP A 164 17.24 -4.53 9.21
N ALA A 165 16.39 -5.56 9.08
CA ALA A 165 15.98 -6.13 7.80
C ALA A 165 14.59 -5.66 7.35
N PHE A 166 13.87 -4.87 8.15
CA PHE A 166 12.55 -4.39 7.77
C PHE A 166 12.62 -3.41 6.60
N MET A 167 11.83 -3.68 5.54
CA MET A 167 11.75 -2.79 4.39
C MET A 167 11.26 -1.39 4.74
N SER A 168 10.45 -1.24 5.79
CA SER A 168 9.90 0.05 6.24
C SER A 168 10.97 1.03 6.72
N ILE A 169 12.17 0.54 7.04
CA ILE A 169 13.29 1.38 7.44
C ILE A 169 13.74 2.29 6.29
N ILE A 170 13.74 1.79 5.06
CA ILE A 170 14.19 2.55 3.87
C ILE A 170 13.28 3.78 3.62
N PRO A 171 11.95 3.64 3.43
CA PRO A 171 11.06 4.79 3.32
C PRO A 171 10.99 5.60 4.62
N GLY A 172 11.14 4.98 5.79
CA GLY A 172 11.21 5.70 7.08
C GLY A 172 12.39 6.68 7.15
N LYS A 173 13.60 6.22 6.82
CA LYS A 173 14.79 7.06 6.72
C LYS A 173 14.64 8.13 5.64
N ARG A 174 14.08 7.78 4.48
CA ARG A 174 13.85 8.77 3.43
C ARG A 174 12.88 9.86 3.87
N MET A 175 11.80 9.52 4.58
CA MET A 175 10.85 10.51 5.09
C MET A 175 11.49 11.44 6.12
N TYR A 176 12.38 10.90 6.95
CA TYR A 176 13.17 11.69 7.91
C TYR A 176 14.01 12.76 7.21
N GLU A 177 14.70 12.39 6.13
CA GLU A 177 15.48 13.30 5.30
C GLU A 177 14.59 14.35 4.62
N GLU A 178 13.49 13.91 3.98
CA GLU A 178 12.53 14.81 3.32
C GLU A 178 11.94 15.86 4.28
N ALA A 179 11.68 15.46 5.53
CA ALA A 179 11.21 16.36 6.58
C ALA A 179 12.29 17.38 6.98
N ILE A 180 13.53 16.95 7.19
CA ILE A 180 14.65 17.87 7.49
C ILE A 180 14.85 18.86 6.35
N ASP A 181 14.85 18.39 5.10
CA ASP A 181 15.01 19.22 3.90
C ASP A 181 13.88 20.26 3.77
N ALA A 182 12.68 19.94 4.25
CA ALA A 182 11.54 20.86 4.34
C ALA A 182 11.59 21.81 5.56
N GLY A 183 12.63 21.73 6.38
CA GLY A 183 12.82 22.56 7.57
C GLY A 183 12.06 22.09 8.81
N VAL A 184 11.62 20.83 8.87
CA VAL A 184 11.06 20.24 10.09
C VAL A 184 12.16 20.18 11.15
N PRO A 185 11.92 20.66 12.39
CA PRO A 185 12.95 20.72 13.44
C PRO A 185 13.19 19.33 14.07
N LEU A 186 13.53 18.34 13.25
CA LEU A 186 14.03 17.04 13.68
C LEU A 186 15.49 17.16 14.11
N LYS A 187 15.94 16.24 14.96
CA LYS A 187 17.32 16.20 15.45
C LYS A 187 18.28 15.94 14.28
N GLU A 188 19.42 16.60 14.22
CA GLU A 188 20.45 16.25 13.24
C GLU A 188 20.93 14.79 13.43
N TRP A 189 21.14 14.09 12.31
CA TRP A 189 21.34 12.63 12.29
C TRP A 189 22.59 12.18 13.07
N GLU A 190 23.74 12.82 12.88
CA GLU A 190 25.01 12.32 13.40
C GLU A 190 25.29 12.70 14.85
N HIS A 191 24.92 13.91 15.26
CA HIS A 191 25.33 14.46 16.55
C HIS A 191 24.18 14.68 17.54
N GLN A 192 22.94 14.77 17.08
CA GLN A 192 21.80 15.07 17.94
C GLN A 192 20.85 13.89 18.13
N LEU A 193 20.67 13.05 17.10
CA LEU A 193 19.79 11.88 17.16
C LEU A 193 20.43 10.76 17.98
N GLU A 194 19.71 10.32 19.02
CA GLU A 194 20.15 9.22 19.90
C GLU A 194 20.38 7.93 19.11
N ASP A 195 21.43 7.19 19.47
CA ASP A 195 21.85 5.96 18.78
C ASP A 195 20.73 4.93 18.58
N ARG A 196 19.80 4.81 19.55
CA ARG A 196 18.66 3.88 19.42
C ARG A 196 17.78 4.21 18.22
N PHE A 197 17.44 5.48 18.02
CA PHE A 197 16.60 5.92 16.91
C PHE A 197 17.36 5.86 15.58
N ARG A 198 18.66 6.16 15.61
CA ARG A 198 19.52 5.99 14.44
C ARG A 198 19.58 4.53 13.99
N LYS A 199 19.73 3.59 14.94
CA LYS A 199 19.69 2.15 14.68
C LYS A 199 18.35 1.71 14.12
N ASP A 200 17.24 2.19 14.69
CA ASP A 200 15.89 1.88 14.20
C ASP A 200 15.64 2.36 12.76
N LEU A 201 16.37 3.40 12.32
CA LEU A 201 16.30 3.95 10.95
C LEU A 201 17.49 3.55 10.06
N THR A 202 18.35 2.61 10.49
CA THR A 202 19.50 2.15 9.71
C THR A 202 19.28 0.70 9.25
N PRO A 203 19.05 0.47 7.95
CA PRO A 203 18.90 -0.88 7.44
C PRO A 203 20.26 -1.58 7.35
N SER A 204 20.27 -2.90 7.47
CA SER A 204 21.48 -3.71 7.29
C SER A 204 22.02 -3.55 5.86
N ALA A 205 23.34 -3.72 5.71
CA ALA A 205 23.98 -3.68 4.39
C ALA A 205 23.38 -4.70 3.41
N ALA A 206 22.98 -5.88 3.92
CA ALA A 206 22.31 -6.90 3.13
C ALA A 206 20.93 -6.45 2.65
N ALA A 207 20.12 -5.83 3.52
CA ALA A 207 18.81 -5.29 3.13
C ALA A 207 18.95 -4.19 2.08
N ILE A 208 19.94 -3.31 2.21
CA ILE A 208 20.22 -2.27 1.19
C ILE A 208 20.61 -2.91 -0.15
N ALA A 209 21.51 -3.89 -0.13
CA ALA A 209 21.96 -4.58 -1.35
C ALA A 209 20.81 -5.29 -2.07
N ASP A 210 20.01 -6.07 -1.32
CA ASP A 210 18.89 -6.83 -1.89
C ASP A 210 17.76 -5.90 -2.38
N PHE A 211 17.49 -4.79 -1.67
CA PHE A 211 16.56 -3.75 -2.14
C PHE A 211 17.02 -3.13 -3.46
N ASN A 212 18.28 -2.71 -3.55
CA ASN A 212 18.82 -2.10 -4.76
C ASN A 212 18.84 -3.09 -5.93
N ALA A 213 19.19 -4.35 -5.68
CA ALA A 213 19.15 -5.40 -6.68
C ALA A 213 17.72 -5.63 -7.21
N TYR A 214 16.71 -5.63 -6.32
CA TYR A 214 15.32 -5.70 -6.73
C TYR A 214 14.90 -4.50 -7.60
N ILE A 215 15.22 -3.27 -7.19
CA ILE A 215 14.87 -2.06 -7.95
C ILE A 215 15.49 -2.10 -9.35
N GLN A 216 16.76 -2.51 -9.47
CA GLN A 216 17.45 -2.67 -10.75
C GLN A 216 16.87 -3.79 -11.62
N ALA A 217 16.43 -4.89 -11.01
CA ALA A 217 15.79 -6.01 -11.72
C ALA A 217 14.37 -5.66 -12.20
N ALA A 218 13.59 -4.99 -11.35
CA ALA A 218 12.20 -4.62 -11.64
C ALA A 218 12.10 -3.60 -12.78
N LYS A 219 13.06 -2.66 -12.90
CA LYS A 219 13.11 -1.65 -13.96
C LYS A 219 11.79 -0.88 -14.12
N ILE A 220 11.08 -0.66 -13.02
CA ILE A 220 9.82 0.09 -13.01
C ILE A 220 10.17 1.58 -12.96
N GLY A 221 9.99 2.27 -14.09
CA GLY A 221 10.12 3.72 -14.18
C GLY A 221 8.89 4.47 -13.66
N ALA A 222 8.96 5.80 -13.74
CA ALA A 222 7.85 6.69 -13.40
C ALA A 222 6.61 6.45 -14.29
N GLY A 223 5.44 6.72 -13.75
CA GLY A 223 4.16 6.54 -14.45
C GLY A 223 2.98 6.62 -13.49
N PRO A 224 1.77 6.30 -13.97
CA PRO A 224 0.57 6.24 -13.14
C PRO A 224 0.73 5.27 -11.97
N VAL A 225 0.43 5.68 -10.73
CA VAL A 225 0.59 4.87 -9.52
C VAL A 225 -0.07 3.49 -9.59
N GLU A 226 -1.22 3.37 -10.25
CA GLU A 226 -1.92 2.11 -10.49
C GLU A 226 -1.11 1.17 -11.39
N ASP A 227 -0.38 1.71 -12.37
CA ASP A 227 0.46 0.91 -13.26
C ASP A 227 1.74 0.46 -12.57
N LEU A 228 2.34 1.31 -11.75
CA LEU A 228 3.50 0.96 -10.93
C LEU A 228 3.13 -0.19 -9.98
N GLY A 229 2.01 -0.05 -9.25
CA GLY A 229 1.53 -1.08 -8.32
C GLY A 229 1.18 -2.37 -9.03
N ARG A 230 0.53 -2.30 -10.19
CA ARG A 230 0.25 -3.49 -11.02
C ARG A 230 1.52 -4.20 -11.47
N LYS A 231 2.59 -3.48 -11.83
CA LYS A 231 3.87 -4.08 -12.24
C LYS A 231 4.56 -4.79 -11.06
N HIS A 232 4.70 -4.10 -9.92
CA HIS A 232 5.28 -4.70 -8.71
C HIS A 232 4.52 -5.96 -8.29
N MET A 233 3.18 -5.88 -8.19
CA MET A 233 2.35 -7.01 -7.80
C MET A 233 2.35 -8.15 -8.84
N ALA A 234 2.47 -7.84 -10.13
CA ALA A 234 2.62 -8.86 -11.17
C ALA A 234 3.90 -9.68 -11.01
N TYR A 235 5.02 -9.06 -10.59
CA TYR A 235 6.23 -9.81 -10.26
C TYR A 235 6.01 -10.76 -9.07
N TYR A 236 5.31 -10.31 -8.03
CA TYR A 236 5.00 -11.16 -6.88
C TYR A 236 4.07 -12.33 -7.23
N PHE A 237 3.04 -12.10 -8.06
CA PHE A 237 2.20 -13.19 -8.58
C PHE A 237 2.98 -14.16 -9.48
N SER A 238 3.88 -13.64 -10.31
CA SER A 238 4.74 -14.45 -11.16
C SER A 238 5.69 -15.30 -10.34
N TYR A 239 6.24 -14.75 -9.25
CA TYR A 239 7.04 -15.48 -8.26
C TYR A 239 6.23 -16.61 -7.61
N ARG A 240 5.01 -16.32 -7.14
CA ARG A 240 4.12 -17.34 -6.55
C ARG A 240 3.78 -18.46 -7.53
N PHE A 241 3.54 -18.11 -8.79
CA PHE A 241 3.23 -19.09 -9.83
C PHE A 241 4.47 -19.89 -10.25
N LYS A 242 5.64 -19.25 -10.39
CA LYS A 242 6.94 -19.90 -10.67
C LYS A 242 7.23 -20.99 -9.63
N HIS A 243 7.03 -20.67 -8.35
CA HIS A 243 7.30 -21.58 -7.23
C HIS A 243 6.08 -22.37 -6.74
N ARG A 244 4.97 -22.41 -7.48
CA ARG A 244 3.69 -22.96 -6.99
C ARG A 244 3.76 -24.38 -6.42
N ASN A 245 4.57 -25.25 -7.03
CA ASN A 245 4.76 -26.64 -6.61
C ASN A 245 5.80 -26.79 -5.49
N ALA A 246 6.61 -25.76 -5.26
CA ALA A 246 7.63 -25.70 -4.23
C ALA A 246 7.29 -24.70 -3.11
N PHE A 247 6.11 -24.07 -3.13
CA PHE A 247 5.77 -22.92 -2.28
C PHE A 247 5.94 -23.24 -0.80
N PHE A 248 5.49 -24.43 -0.37
CA PHE A 248 5.59 -24.88 1.01
C PHE A 248 7.01 -25.30 1.44
N GLN A 249 7.96 -25.31 0.52
CA GLN A 249 9.38 -25.54 0.78
C GLN A 249 10.20 -24.24 0.70
N ARG A 250 9.58 -23.11 0.32
CA ARG A 250 10.25 -21.80 0.23
C ARG A 250 10.48 -21.18 1.62
N PRO A 251 11.46 -20.27 1.76
CA PRO A 251 11.78 -19.63 3.03
C PRO A 251 10.57 -19.02 3.74
N PRO A 252 9.72 -18.15 3.13
CA PRO A 252 8.60 -17.52 3.87
C PRO A 252 7.67 -18.52 4.56
N TYR A 253 7.48 -19.71 3.97
CA TYR A 253 6.66 -20.76 4.55
C TYR A 253 7.40 -21.56 5.63
N THR A 254 8.68 -21.86 5.40
CA THR A 254 9.47 -22.78 6.26
C THR A 254 10.07 -22.08 7.47
N THR A 255 10.26 -20.76 7.43
CA THR A 255 10.85 -19.95 8.51
C THR A 255 9.81 -19.32 9.43
N THR A 256 8.53 -19.35 9.04
CA THR A 256 7.44 -18.73 9.80
C THR A 256 6.88 -19.66 10.89
N SER A 257 6.05 -19.11 11.77
CA SER A 257 5.36 -19.86 12.82
C SER A 257 4.33 -20.86 12.25
N THR A 258 3.99 -21.92 12.99
CA THR A 258 2.92 -22.85 12.57
C THR A 258 1.57 -22.14 12.36
N LYS A 259 1.32 -21.05 13.10
CA LYS A 259 0.14 -20.19 12.95
C LYS A 259 0.14 -19.53 11.56
N ASP A 260 1.23 -18.86 11.21
CA ASP A 260 1.37 -18.15 9.93
C ASP A 260 1.42 -19.09 8.73
N GLN A 261 1.93 -20.32 8.92
CA GLN A 261 1.85 -21.38 7.92
C GLN A 261 0.41 -21.71 7.51
N VAL A 262 -0.57 -21.57 8.42
CA VAL A 262 -2.00 -21.74 8.07
C VAL A 262 -2.45 -20.61 7.15
N TYR A 263 -2.08 -19.37 7.44
CA TYR A 263 -2.48 -18.19 6.66
C TYR A 263 -1.84 -18.18 5.27
N LEU A 264 -0.53 -18.41 5.18
CA LEU A 264 0.17 -18.52 3.90
C LEU A 264 -0.35 -19.68 3.05
N ARG A 265 -0.75 -20.79 3.68
CA ARG A 265 -1.41 -21.90 2.98
C ARG A 265 -2.78 -21.50 2.45
N SER A 266 -3.57 -20.76 3.22
CA SER A 266 -4.87 -20.25 2.77
C SER A 266 -4.72 -19.37 1.53
N THR A 267 -3.80 -18.39 1.55
CA THR A 267 -3.62 -17.48 0.41
C THR A 267 -3.04 -18.18 -0.81
N GLN A 268 -2.11 -19.14 -0.65
CA GLN A 268 -1.59 -19.91 -1.77
C GLN A 268 -2.66 -20.82 -2.39
N ASN A 269 -3.45 -21.50 -1.56
CA ASN A 269 -4.56 -22.33 -2.05
C ASN A 269 -5.61 -21.49 -2.77
N CYS A 270 -5.92 -20.30 -2.23
CA CYS A 270 -6.78 -19.31 -2.91
C CYS A 270 -6.21 -18.93 -4.27
N PHE A 271 -4.92 -18.56 -4.35
CA PHE A 271 -4.26 -18.19 -5.60
C PHE A 271 -4.37 -19.30 -6.66
N ILE A 272 -4.05 -20.54 -6.30
CA ILE A 272 -4.13 -21.70 -7.20
C ILE A 272 -5.57 -21.98 -7.62
N ARG A 273 -6.52 -22.03 -6.68
CA ARG A 273 -7.93 -22.28 -7.00
C ARG A 273 -8.50 -21.21 -7.93
N ARG A 274 -8.15 -19.94 -7.71
CA ARG A 274 -8.63 -18.83 -8.53
C ARG A 274 -8.04 -18.87 -9.94
N LEU A 275 -6.78 -19.23 -10.11
CA LEU A 275 -6.21 -19.48 -11.45
C LEU A 275 -6.87 -20.67 -12.13
N SER A 276 -7.03 -21.77 -11.40
CA SER A 276 -7.73 -22.97 -11.85
C SER A 276 -9.15 -22.70 -12.34
N SER A 277 -9.88 -21.75 -11.74
CA SER A 277 -11.24 -21.39 -12.17
C SER A 277 -11.35 -20.77 -13.56
N LEU A 278 -10.23 -20.33 -14.15
CA LEU A 278 -10.16 -19.88 -15.55
C LEU A 278 -10.04 -21.05 -16.53
N THR A 279 -10.02 -22.29 -16.04
CA THR A 279 -10.02 -23.46 -16.91
C THR A 279 -11.46 -23.80 -17.29
N PRO A 280 -11.76 -23.95 -18.60
CA PRO A 280 -13.08 -24.31 -19.09
C PRO A 280 -13.76 -25.49 -18.38
N ALA A 281 -15.06 -25.36 -18.13
CA ALA A 281 -15.86 -26.38 -17.45
C ALA A 281 -16.12 -27.65 -18.28
N LEU A 282 -15.79 -27.66 -19.57
CA LEU A 282 -16.03 -28.77 -20.52
C LEU A 282 -14.75 -29.57 -20.81
N ASP A 283 -13.99 -29.95 -19.78
CA ASP A 283 -13.07 -31.10 -19.87
C ASP A 283 -13.83 -32.34 -19.38
N PRO A 284 -14.46 -33.13 -20.27
CA PRO A 284 -15.28 -34.28 -19.91
C PRO A 284 -14.50 -35.41 -19.21
N GLY A 285 -13.17 -35.32 -19.12
CA GLY A 285 -12.31 -36.32 -18.46
C GLY A 285 -11.95 -36.03 -17.00
N LYS A 286 -12.31 -34.88 -16.41
CA LYS A 286 -11.77 -34.46 -15.09
C LYS A 286 -12.85 -34.13 -14.03
N PRO A 287 -12.84 -34.82 -12.87
CA PRO A 287 -13.68 -34.49 -11.71
C PRO A 287 -13.49 -33.05 -11.21
N HIS A 288 -14.52 -32.45 -10.59
CA HIS A 288 -14.45 -31.10 -10.02
C HIS A 288 -13.31 -30.90 -9.00
N SER A 289 -12.95 -31.93 -8.21
CA SER A 289 -11.83 -31.88 -7.26
C SER A 289 -10.45 -31.75 -7.95
N VAL A 290 -10.32 -32.20 -9.20
CA VAL A 290 -9.11 -32.05 -10.02
C VAL A 290 -9.01 -30.64 -10.60
N ARG A 291 -10.15 -29.95 -10.75
CA ARG A 291 -10.20 -28.59 -11.31
C ARG A 291 -9.52 -27.59 -10.40
N ASP A 292 -9.76 -27.66 -9.08
CA ASP A 292 -9.14 -26.75 -8.10
C ASP A 292 -7.60 -26.72 -8.16
N GLN A 293 -6.99 -27.79 -8.67
CA GLN A 293 -5.54 -27.97 -8.70
C GLN A 293 -4.94 -27.98 -10.11
N VAL A 294 -5.72 -27.73 -11.17
CA VAL A 294 -5.20 -27.77 -12.54
C VAL A 294 -4.06 -26.75 -12.75
N ALA A 295 -4.10 -25.62 -12.02
CA ALA A 295 -3.01 -24.65 -12.03
C ALA A 295 -1.68 -25.15 -11.45
N LEU A 296 -1.64 -26.28 -10.73
CA LEU A 296 -0.40 -26.91 -10.27
C LEU A 296 0.29 -27.73 -11.36
N SER A 297 -0.43 -28.10 -12.43
CA SER A 297 0.13 -28.88 -13.53
C SER A 297 1.29 -28.15 -14.20
N THR A 298 2.26 -28.89 -14.71
CA THR A 298 3.46 -28.33 -15.36
C THR A 298 3.15 -27.69 -16.70
N ASP A 299 2.07 -28.11 -17.37
CA ASP A 299 1.58 -27.60 -18.64
C ASP A 299 0.57 -26.45 -18.51
N PHE A 300 0.17 -26.09 -17.28
CA PHE A 300 -0.77 -24.99 -17.07
C PHE A 300 -0.14 -23.64 -17.43
N ASP A 301 -0.80 -22.92 -18.34
CA ASP A 301 -0.44 -21.59 -18.79
C ASP A 301 -1.55 -20.60 -18.39
N PRO A 302 -1.31 -19.71 -17.42
CA PRO A 302 -2.33 -18.81 -16.91
C PRO A 302 -2.85 -17.84 -17.98
N VAL A 303 -1.98 -17.39 -18.89
CA VAL A 303 -2.34 -16.46 -19.96
C VAL A 303 -3.26 -17.16 -20.95
N LYS A 304 -2.88 -18.35 -21.45
CA LYS A 304 -3.72 -19.12 -22.37
C LYS A 304 -5.05 -19.53 -21.74
N SER A 305 -5.05 -19.91 -20.46
CA SER A 305 -6.27 -20.24 -19.73
C SER A 305 -7.21 -19.04 -19.67
N ALA A 306 -6.70 -17.85 -19.34
CA ALA A 306 -7.50 -16.63 -19.31
C ALA A 306 -8.08 -16.26 -20.69
N GLU A 307 -7.27 -16.34 -21.75
CA GLU A 307 -7.72 -16.07 -23.13
C GLU A 307 -8.78 -17.06 -23.61
N LEU A 308 -8.63 -18.34 -23.27
CA LEU A 308 -9.62 -19.37 -23.62
C LEU A 308 -10.93 -19.15 -22.86
N HIS A 309 -10.85 -18.82 -21.57
CA HIS A 309 -12.02 -18.51 -20.74
C HIS A 309 -12.82 -17.32 -21.30
N GLU A 310 -12.14 -16.23 -21.66
CA GLU A 310 -12.78 -15.07 -22.29
C GLU A 310 -13.44 -15.42 -23.63
N LYS A 311 -12.76 -16.22 -24.48
CA LYS A 311 -13.33 -16.67 -25.75
C LYS A 311 -14.60 -17.49 -25.53
N MET A 312 -14.63 -18.35 -24.51
CA MET A 312 -15.80 -19.15 -24.18
C MET A 312 -16.96 -18.31 -23.65
N LEU A 313 -16.70 -17.38 -22.72
CA LEU A 313 -17.71 -16.45 -22.23
C LEU A 313 -18.32 -15.64 -23.38
N LYS A 314 -17.46 -15.12 -24.27
CA LYS A 314 -17.90 -14.41 -25.48
C LYS A 314 -18.74 -15.29 -26.41
N ALA A 315 -18.33 -16.54 -26.65
CA ALA A 315 -19.08 -17.48 -27.47
C ALA A 315 -20.44 -17.86 -26.86
N ALA A 316 -20.54 -17.89 -25.53
CA ALA A 316 -21.77 -18.13 -24.78
C ALA A 316 -22.66 -16.88 -24.64
N GLY A 317 -22.22 -15.71 -25.11
CA GLY A 317 -22.93 -14.44 -24.93
C GLY A 317 -22.99 -13.97 -23.46
N LEU A 318 -22.07 -14.43 -22.61
CA LEU A 318 -22.01 -14.10 -21.19
C LEU A 318 -20.87 -13.11 -20.91
N PRO A 319 -21.11 -12.03 -20.15
CA PRO A 319 -20.02 -11.20 -19.64
C PRO A 319 -19.28 -11.93 -18.50
N PRO A 320 -17.96 -11.70 -18.31
CA PRO A 320 -17.26 -12.19 -17.14
C PRO A 320 -17.81 -11.54 -15.87
N SER A 321 -18.08 -12.34 -14.84
CA SER A 321 -18.35 -11.86 -13.49
C SER A 321 -17.19 -10.99 -12.99
N PHE A 322 -17.46 -10.14 -12.00
CA PHE A 322 -16.44 -9.27 -11.42
C PHE A 322 -15.21 -10.04 -10.93
N SER A 323 -15.45 -11.17 -10.25
CA SER A 323 -14.36 -12.03 -9.78
C SER A 323 -13.54 -12.59 -10.96
N GLU A 324 -14.20 -13.03 -12.05
CA GLU A 324 -13.49 -13.52 -13.24
C GLU A 324 -12.66 -12.43 -13.89
N GLN A 325 -13.16 -11.19 -13.95
CA GLN A 325 -12.38 -10.06 -14.48
C GLN A 325 -11.08 -9.84 -13.70
N HIS A 326 -11.10 -9.93 -12.37
CA HIS A 326 -9.89 -9.86 -11.56
C HIS A 326 -8.92 -11.00 -11.86
N ALA A 327 -9.43 -12.23 -11.91
CA ALA A 327 -8.63 -13.41 -12.19
C ALA A 327 -7.97 -13.34 -13.58
N ILE A 328 -8.75 -12.98 -14.61
CA ILE A 328 -8.27 -12.78 -15.99
C ILE A 328 -7.18 -11.70 -16.04
N ARG A 329 -7.39 -10.55 -15.40
CA ARG A 329 -6.43 -9.45 -15.39
C ARG A 329 -5.09 -9.86 -14.77
N VAL A 330 -5.12 -10.60 -13.66
CA VAL A 330 -3.89 -11.08 -13.01
C VAL A 330 -3.24 -12.18 -13.84
N ALA A 331 -4.00 -13.16 -14.30
CA ALA A 331 -3.48 -14.29 -15.08
C ALA A 331 -2.73 -13.83 -16.35
N LYS A 332 -3.26 -12.82 -17.06
CA LYS A 332 -2.61 -12.18 -18.22
C LYS A 332 -1.31 -11.43 -17.91
N ARG A 333 -1.00 -11.21 -16.62
CA ARG A 333 0.21 -10.51 -16.16
C ARG A 333 1.21 -11.46 -15.50
N ILE A 334 0.88 -12.73 -15.34
CA ILE A 334 1.82 -13.73 -14.82
C ILE A 334 2.82 -14.08 -15.92
N ASP A 335 4.10 -13.83 -15.65
CA ASP A 335 5.23 -14.19 -16.50
C ASP A 335 6.37 -14.70 -15.62
N THR A 336 6.52 -16.02 -15.53
CA THR A 336 7.58 -16.65 -14.71
C THR A 336 8.98 -16.38 -15.25
N GLY A 337 9.13 -16.07 -16.54
CA GLY A 337 10.41 -15.71 -17.15
C GLY A 337 10.91 -14.33 -16.72
N SER A 338 10.01 -13.46 -16.27
CA SER A 338 10.34 -12.12 -15.77
C SER A 338 10.91 -12.11 -14.34
N VAL A 339 10.76 -13.21 -13.59
CA VAL A 339 11.21 -13.29 -12.19
C VAL A 339 12.69 -13.69 -12.14
N THR A 340 13.55 -12.71 -11.92
CA THR A 340 15.01 -12.89 -11.80
C THR A 340 15.40 -13.52 -10.45
N ALA A 341 16.68 -13.88 -10.30
CA ALA A 341 17.20 -14.41 -9.05
C ALA A 341 17.17 -13.37 -7.91
N GLU A 342 17.42 -12.10 -8.24
CA GLU A 342 17.34 -10.98 -7.30
C GLU A 342 15.91 -10.80 -6.78
N MET A 343 14.91 -10.95 -7.66
CA MET A 343 13.50 -10.95 -7.25
C MET A 343 13.15 -12.15 -6.37
N ASP A 344 13.67 -13.35 -6.68
CA ASP A 344 13.47 -14.53 -5.83
C ASP A 344 14.01 -14.30 -4.41
N VAL A 345 15.24 -13.78 -4.29
CA VAL A 345 15.85 -13.41 -3.00
C VAL A 345 15.00 -12.38 -2.29
N PHE A 346 14.57 -11.34 -3.00
CA PHE A 346 13.84 -10.24 -2.41
C PHE A 346 12.46 -10.68 -1.86
N PHE A 347 11.69 -11.45 -2.64
CA PHE A 347 10.40 -11.97 -2.23
C PHE A 347 10.51 -13.03 -1.12
N ASP A 348 11.56 -13.84 -1.11
CA ASP A 348 11.80 -14.81 -0.04
C ASP A 348 12.12 -14.18 1.31
N ARG A 349 12.72 -12.99 1.31
CA ARG A 349 13.33 -12.41 2.51
C ARG A 349 12.59 -11.23 3.08
N TYR A 350 11.86 -10.47 2.27
CA TYR A 350 11.44 -9.12 2.67
C TYR A 350 9.97 -8.79 2.47
N ILE A 351 9.26 -9.45 1.54
CA ILE A 351 7.89 -9.07 1.20
C ILE A 351 6.88 -9.91 1.97
N HIS A 352 6.10 -9.23 2.83
CA HIS A 352 5.01 -9.87 3.54
C HIS A 352 3.84 -10.16 2.59
N ASP A 353 3.19 -11.32 2.75
CA ASP A 353 1.90 -11.58 2.12
C ASP A 353 0.83 -10.76 2.84
N SER A 354 0.41 -9.65 2.21
CA SER A 354 -0.51 -8.71 2.85
C SER A 354 -1.85 -9.35 3.23
N MET A 355 -2.35 -10.30 2.43
CA MET A 355 -3.58 -11.04 2.72
C MET A 355 -3.39 -12.00 3.88
N ALA A 356 -2.28 -12.75 3.93
CA ALA A 356 -2.02 -13.67 5.04
C ALA A 356 -1.91 -12.93 6.38
N GLY A 357 -1.26 -11.77 6.39
CA GLY A 357 -1.17 -10.92 7.57
C GLY A 357 -2.52 -10.38 8.05
N PHE A 358 -3.52 -10.30 7.18
CA PHE A 358 -4.86 -9.84 7.56
C PHE A 358 -5.75 -10.95 8.10
N ILE A 359 -5.54 -12.20 7.67
CA ILE A 359 -6.18 -13.37 8.28
C ILE A 359 -5.77 -13.47 9.76
N ASP A 360 -4.50 -13.19 10.07
CA ASP A 360 -4.01 -13.12 11.46
C ASP A 360 -4.77 -12.10 12.32
N MET A 361 -5.19 -11.00 11.70
CA MET A 361 -5.99 -9.93 12.33
C MET A 361 -7.50 -10.27 12.39
N GLY A 362 -7.89 -11.52 12.06
CA GLY A 362 -9.27 -12.00 12.13
C GLY A 362 -10.08 -11.81 10.85
N MET A 363 -9.46 -11.45 9.72
CA MET A 363 -10.15 -11.11 8.47
C MET A 363 -9.63 -11.92 7.28
N ASP A 364 -10.37 -12.95 6.86
CA ASP A 364 -10.13 -13.69 5.62
C ASP A 364 -11.00 -13.14 4.48
N GLU A 365 -10.45 -12.23 3.67
CA GLU A 365 -11.22 -11.60 2.58
C GLU A 365 -11.73 -12.61 1.57
N TYR A 366 -11.01 -13.72 1.33
CA TYR A 366 -11.45 -14.71 0.34
C TYR A 366 -12.74 -15.40 0.81
N GLN A 367 -12.85 -15.74 2.10
CA GLN A 367 -14.08 -16.28 2.68
C GLN A 367 -15.24 -15.30 2.60
N MET A 368 -14.95 -13.99 2.63
CA MET A 368 -15.98 -12.94 2.62
C MET A 368 -16.42 -12.51 1.20
N ASN A 369 -15.50 -12.44 0.23
CA ASN A 369 -15.78 -11.89 -1.11
C ASN A 369 -15.56 -12.85 -2.28
N SER A 370 -14.99 -14.04 -2.05
CA SER A 370 -14.65 -15.04 -3.09
C SER A 370 -13.68 -14.57 -4.18
N ILE A 371 -13.09 -13.37 -4.07
CA ILE A 371 -12.06 -12.84 -4.97
C ILE A 371 -10.67 -13.21 -4.43
N GLY A 372 -10.45 -12.95 -3.13
CA GLY A 372 -9.20 -13.24 -2.44
C GLY A 372 -7.99 -12.49 -3.02
N ILE A 373 -6.86 -13.19 -3.11
CA ILE A 373 -5.55 -12.61 -3.47
C ILE A 373 -5.39 -12.34 -4.98
N LEU A 374 -6.17 -13.00 -5.85
CA LEU A 374 -6.00 -12.92 -7.30
C LEU A 374 -6.66 -11.66 -7.89
N LYS A 375 -6.21 -10.49 -7.46
CA LYS A 375 -6.65 -9.15 -7.89
C LYS A 375 -5.48 -8.15 -7.87
N PHE A 376 -5.72 -6.94 -8.35
CA PHE A 376 -4.84 -5.80 -8.12
C PHE A 376 -5.52 -4.84 -7.14
N ARG A 377 -4.71 -4.08 -6.39
CA ARG A 377 -5.19 -3.09 -5.43
C ARG A 377 -6.05 -2.04 -6.11
N THR A 378 -7.15 -1.67 -5.47
CA THR A 378 -7.94 -0.49 -5.84
C THR A 378 -7.16 0.77 -5.48
N VAL A 379 -7.17 1.76 -6.38
CA VAL A 379 -6.54 3.07 -6.18
C VAL A 379 -7.59 4.14 -6.46
N PHE A 380 -7.88 4.95 -5.45
CA PHE A 380 -8.70 6.15 -5.56
C PHE A 380 -7.84 7.38 -5.84
N LYS A 381 -8.40 8.30 -6.61
CA LYS A 381 -7.84 9.61 -6.94
C LYS A 381 -8.78 10.65 -6.32
N GLY A 382 -8.29 11.87 -6.05
CA GLY A 382 -8.98 12.86 -5.19
C GLY A 382 -10.46 13.24 -5.50
N ASN A 383 -11.08 12.74 -6.57
CA ASN A 383 -12.51 12.92 -6.90
C ASN A 383 -13.14 11.66 -7.55
N ASP A 384 -12.69 10.45 -7.22
CA ASP A 384 -13.25 9.19 -7.75
C ASP A 384 -14.50 8.70 -6.99
#